data_AF-A0A3D9ZJM1-F1
#
_entry.id   AF-A0A3D9ZJM1-F1
#
_cell.length_a   1.000
_cell.length_b   1.000
_cell.length_c   1.000
_cell.angle_alpha   90.00
_cell.angle_beta   90.00
_cell.angle_gamma   90.00
#
_symmetry.space_group_name_H-M   'P 1'
#
loop_
_entity.id
_entity.type
_entity.pdbx_description
1 polymer ?
#
loop_
_entity_poly.entity_id
_entity_poly.type
_entity_poly.pdbx_seq_one_letter_code
_entity_poly.pdbx_strand_id
1 'polypeptide(L)'
;MTDYRSLMSELASTSTRRATALAAAERAYHDGMAAAAAELRRAEAEADECDRRAAAAASAVVEVDREAERLWSDLQRTRAWPGQRPGSAPEPAPATAQPPLDFDDDASAALLTRVAHQIHGGPPRIGIGLSGKLPVLVPALLPMLGAATTAVVALLASALLALANLDPPGAGIVRLAGGMAYFASPFAGIPVASRWARHRWSARLDTGAVAMIVLGGLCALCAVIITLA
;
A
#
# COMPACT_ATOMS: atom_id res chain seq x y z
N MET A 1 -62.27 -71.73 -18.25
CA MET A 1 -61.24 -71.34 -19.26
C MET A 1 -60.92 -69.85 -19.26
N THR A 2 -61.84 -68.98 -18.82
CA THR A 2 -61.65 -67.51 -18.70
C THR A 2 -60.60 -67.11 -17.65
N ASP A 3 -60.53 -67.79 -16.50
CA ASP A 3 -59.61 -67.43 -15.41
C ASP A 3 -58.13 -67.62 -15.77
N TYR A 4 -57.81 -68.69 -16.50
CA TYR A 4 -56.44 -68.96 -16.97
C TYR A 4 -55.94 -67.85 -17.91
N ARG A 5 -56.81 -67.36 -18.81
CA ARG A 5 -56.45 -66.26 -19.72
C ARG A 5 -56.21 -64.96 -18.94
N SER A 6 -57.01 -64.69 -17.91
CA SER A 6 -56.81 -63.53 -17.02
C SER A 6 -55.47 -63.62 -16.29
N LEU A 7 -55.17 -64.76 -15.67
CA LEU A 7 -53.90 -64.98 -14.95
C LEU A 7 -52.69 -64.87 -15.88
N MET A 8 -52.76 -65.41 -17.10
CA MET A 8 -51.69 -65.28 -18.09
C MET A 8 -51.49 -63.83 -18.54
N SER A 9 -52.57 -63.06 -18.71
CA SER A 9 -52.48 -61.63 -19.06
C SER A 9 -51.88 -60.80 -17.92
N GLU A 10 -52.25 -61.11 -16.68
CA GLU A 10 -51.72 -60.44 -15.49
C GLU A 10 -50.23 -60.75 -15.29
N LEU A 11 -49.83 -62.02 -15.47
CA LEU A 11 -48.43 -62.44 -15.43
C LEU A 11 -47.61 -61.75 -16.52
N ALA A 12 -48.12 -61.69 -17.75
CA ALA A 12 -47.44 -61.00 -18.85
C ALA A 12 -47.28 -59.50 -18.56
N SER A 13 -48.32 -58.85 -18.04
CA SER A 13 -48.27 -57.42 -17.65
C SER A 13 -47.26 -57.17 -16.52
N THR A 14 -47.16 -58.09 -15.56
CA THR A 14 -46.26 -57.99 -14.41
C THR A 14 -44.82 -58.25 -14.82
N SER A 15 -44.59 -59.24 -15.69
CA SER A 15 -43.28 -59.53 -16.28
C SER A 15 -42.77 -58.33 -17.08
N THR A 16 -43.65 -57.70 -17.89
CA THR A 16 -43.30 -56.50 -18.67
C THR A 16 -42.95 -55.33 -17.76
N ARG A 17 -43.77 -55.06 -16.72
CA ARG A 17 -43.50 -54.00 -15.73
C ARG A 17 -42.19 -54.23 -14.97
N ARG A 18 -41.88 -55.48 -14.62
CA ARG A 18 -40.61 -55.82 -13.97
C ARG A 18 -39.43 -55.59 -14.91
N ALA A 19 -39.54 -55.99 -16.18
CA ALA A 19 -38.47 -55.79 -17.17
C ALA A 19 -38.20 -54.30 -17.41
N THR A 20 -39.24 -53.47 -17.52
CA THR A 20 -39.05 -52.02 -17.68
C THR A 20 -38.47 -51.36 -16.43
N ALA A 21 -38.92 -51.76 -15.24
CA ALA A 21 -38.37 -51.25 -13.98
C ALA A 21 -36.88 -51.64 -13.81
N LEU A 22 -36.51 -52.87 -14.14
CA LEU A 22 -35.13 -53.35 -14.07
C LEU A 22 -34.24 -52.62 -15.08
N ALA A 23 -34.69 -52.47 -16.32
CA ALA A 23 -33.96 -51.71 -17.34
C ALA A 23 -33.81 -50.22 -16.98
N ALA A 24 -34.78 -49.63 -16.26
CA ALA A 24 -34.68 -48.27 -15.75
C ALA A 24 -33.69 -48.16 -14.59
N ALA A 25 -33.69 -49.13 -13.67
CA ALA A 25 -32.75 -49.19 -12.55
C ALA A 25 -31.31 -49.39 -13.01
N GLU A 26 -31.08 -50.26 -14.00
CA GLU A 26 -29.75 -50.46 -14.60
C GLU A 26 -29.23 -49.19 -15.27
N ARG A 27 -30.08 -48.49 -16.05
CA ARG A 27 -29.72 -47.20 -16.64
C ARG A 27 -29.38 -46.17 -15.57
N ALA A 28 -30.22 -46.00 -14.56
CA ALA A 28 -29.96 -45.08 -13.47
C ALA A 28 -28.67 -45.42 -12.69
N TYR A 29 -28.37 -46.70 -12.51
CA TYR A 29 -27.13 -47.15 -11.90
C TYR A 29 -25.91 -46.79 -12.75
N HIS A 30 -25.94 -47.07 -14.06
CA HIS A 30 -24.84 -46.72 -14.97
C HIS A 30 -24.64 -45.20 -15.10
N ASP A 31 -25.73 -44.44 -15.18
CA ASP A 31 -25.69 -42.97 -15.21
C ASP A 31 -25.12 -42.42 -13.90
N GLY A 32 -25.53 -42.98 -12.76
CA GLY A 32 -25.00 -42.62 -11.44
C GLY A 32 -23.51 -42.94 -11.30
N MET A 33 -23.06 -44.11 -11.77
CA MET A 33 -21.64 -44.49 -11.79
C MET A 33 -20.82 -43.56 -12.68
N ALA A 34 -21.35 -43.19 -13.86
CA ALA A 34 -20.69 -42.23 -14.76
C ALA A 34 -20.58 -40.84 -14.13
N ALA A 35 -21.64 -40.37 -13.46
CA ALA A 35 -21.65 -39.10 -12.74
C ALA A 35 -20.64 -39.09 -11.58
N ALA A 36 -20.61 -40.15 -10.76
CA ALA A 36 -19.66 -40.29 -9.66
C ALA A 36 -18.20 -40.32 -10.15
N ALA A 37 -17.92 -41.02 -11.25
CA ALA A 37 -16.59 -41.06 -11.85
C ALA A 37 -16.19 -39.70 -12.48
N ALA A 38 -17.15 -38.92 -12.97
CA ALA A 38 -16.90 -37.56 -13.45
C ALA A 38 -16.57 -36.62 -12.28
N GLU A 39 -17.31 -36.70 -11.18
CA GLU A 39 -17.07 -35.89 -9.99
C GLU A 39 -15.74 -36.23 -9.31
N LEU A 40 -15.37 -37.52 -9.24
CA LEU A 40 -14.07 -37.93 -8.72
C LEU A 40 -12.93 -37.33 -9.54
N ARG A 41 -12.98 -37.43 -10.88
CA ARG A 41 -11.96 -36.83 -11.76
C ARG A 41 -11.89 -35.30 -11.62
N ARG A 42 -13.02 -34.66 -11.38
CA ARG A 42 -13.06 -33.22 -11.12
C ARG A 42 -12.37 -32.88 -9.79
N ALA A 43 -12.71 -33.60 -8.72
CA ALA A 43 -12.10 -33.42 -7.41
C ALA A 43 -10.58 -33.68 -7.44
N GLU A 44 -10.13 -34.71 -8.16
CA GLU A 44 -8.71 -34.99 -8.37
C GLU A 44 -8.01 -33.83 -9.10
N ALA A 45 -8.60 -33.30 -10.17
CA ALA A 45 -8.04 -32.17 -10.90
C ALA A 45 -7.99 -30.88 -10.05
N GLU A 46 -8.98 -30.65 -9.19
CA GLU A 46 -8.99 -29.54 -8.24
C GLU A 46 -7.91 -29.70 -7.16
N ALA A 47 -7.69 -30.93 -6.66
CA ALA A 47 -6.61 -31.23 -5.73
C ALA A 47 -5.22 -31.00 -6.36
N ASP A 48 -4.99 -31.48 -7.59
CA ASP A 48 -3.74 -31.30 -8.32
C ASP A 48 -3.43 -29.80 -8.60
N GLU A 49 -4.46 -29.00 -8.83
CA GLU A 49 -4.33 -27.56 -8.99
C GLU A 49 -3.97 -26.87 -7.66
N CYS A 50 -4.62 -27.26 -6.56
CA CYS A 50 -4.29 -26.77 -5.22
C CYS A 50 -2.84 -27.11 -4.83
N ASP A 51 -2.38 -28.33 -5.10
CA ASP A 51 -1.01 -28.75 -4.82
C ASP A 51 0.02 -27.94 -5.63
N ARG A 52 -0.29 -27.66 -6.91
CA ARG A 52 0.56 -26.79 -7.74
C ARG A 52 0.64 -25.37 -7.19
N ARG A 53 -0.47 -24.80 -6.71
CA ARG A 53 -0.49 -23.46 -6.08
C ARG A 53 0.28 -23.45 -4.77
N ALA A 54 0.13 -24.48 -3.93
CA ALA A 54 0.88 -24.61 -2.69
C ALA A 54 2.39 -24.70 -2.95
N ALA A 55 2.81 -25.49 -3.95
CA ALA A 55 4.20 -25.59 -4.35
C ALA A 55 4.75 -24.25 -4.87
N ALA A 56 3.97 -23.53 -5.69
CA ALA A 56 4.36 -22.21 -6.18
C ALA A 56 4.52 -21.19 -5.03
N ALA A 57 3.58 -21.14 -4.10
CA ALA A 57 3.64 -20.27 -2.92
C ALA A 57 4.87 -20.59 -2.04
N ALA A 58 5.14 -21.87 -1.80
CA ALA A 58 6.32 -22.29 -1.05
C ALA A 58 7.63 -21.86 -1.74
N SER A 59 7.70 -21.96 -3.07
CA SER A 59 8.87 -21.51 -3.83
C SER A 59 9.08 -19.98 -3.75
N ALA A 60 8.00 -19.21 -3.78
CA ALA A 60 8.05 -17.75 -3.67
C ALA A 60 8.54 -17.30 -2.29
N VAL A 61 8.10 -17.95 -1.20
CA VAL A 61 8.58 -17.67 0.15
C VAL A 61 10.09 -17.90 0.25
N VAL A 62 10.59 -19.03 -0.28
CA VAL A 62 12.03 -19.33 -0.29
C VAL A 62 12.82 -18.31 -1.10
N GLU A 63 12.27 -17.79 -2.19
CA GLU A 63 12.91 -16.74 -2.99
C GLU A 63 13.02 -15.42 -2.21
N VAL A 64 11.92 -15.01 -1.57
CA VAL A 64 11.88 -13.80 -0.72
C VAL A 64 12.86 -13.93 0.45
N ASP A 65 12.93 -15.09 1.10
CA ASP A 65 13.87 -15.33 2.19
C ASP A 65 15.32 -15.20 1.73
N ARG A 66 15.66 -15.78 0.56
CA ARG A 66 16.99 -15.63 -0.03
C ARG A 66 17.31 -14.19 -0.39
N GLU A 67 16.33 -13.42 -0.88
CA GLU A 67 16.53 -12.01 -1.21
C GLU A 67 16.73 -11.15 0.04
N ALA A 68 15.94 -11.40 1.09
CA ALA A 68 16.11 -10.76 2.38
C ALA A 68 17.49 -11.03 3.00
N GLU A 69 17.97 -12.28 2.91
CA GLU A 69 19.31 -12.66 3.37
C GLU A 69 20.43 -11.96 2.57
N ARG A 70 20.27 -11.87 1.24
CA ARG A 70 21.20 -11.12 0.38
C ARG A 70 21.26 -9.65 0.77
N LEU A 71 20.10 -8.99 0.90
CA LEU A 71 20.00 -7.58 1.29
C LEU A 71 20.62 -7.33 2.67
N TRP A 72 20.37 -8.22 3.63
CA TRP A 72 20.96 -8.13 4.97
C TRP A 72 22.47 -8.27 4.94
N SER A 73 22.98 -9.23 4.16
CA SER A 73 24.41 -9.45 3.96
C SER A 73 25.08 -8.23 3.32
N ASP A 74 24.43 -7.61 2.35
CA ASP A 74 24.93 -6.40 1.69
C ASP A 74 24.94 -5.20 2.64
N LEU A 75 23.92 -5.06 3.49
CA LEU A 75 23.89 -4.05 4.57
C LEU A 75 24.99 -4.26 5.61
N GLN A 76 25.32 -5.51 5.95
CA GLN A 76 26.45 -5.80 6.84
C GLN A 76 27.81 -5.43 6.20
N ARG A 77 27.95 -5.61 4.88
CA ARG A 77 29.18 -5.28 4.13
C ARG A 77 29.33 -3.78 3.91
N THR A 78 28.24 -3.08 3.62
CA THR A 78 28.25 -1.63 3.49
C THR A 78 28.34 -1.00 4.88
N ARG A 79 29.52 -0.50 5.22
CA ARG A 79 29.84 0.20 6.48
C ARG A 79 29.18 1.60 6.56
N ALA A 80 27.91 1.70 6.19
CA ALA A 80 27.20 2.95 6.00
C ALA A 80 26.73 3.59 7.32
N TRP A 81 26.72 2.84 8.43
CA TRP A 81 26.32 3.37 9.73
C TRP A 81 27.51 3.51 10.69
N PRO A 82 27.85 4.74 11.13
CA PRO A 82 28.83 4.92 12.19
C PRO A 82 28.21 4.49 13.53
N GLY A 83 28.78 3.46 14.15
CA GLY A 83 28.53 3.10 15.54
C GLY A 83 27.72 1.84 15.82
N GLN A 84 27.01 1.27 14.84
CA GLN A 84 26.29 0.00 15.01
C GLN A 84 26.39 -0.84 13.75
N ARG A 85 27.04 -2.00 13.86
CA ARG A 85 26.90 -3.06 12.84
C ARG A 85 25.52 -3.68 13.03
N PRO A 86 24.76 -3.93 11.94
CA PRO A 86 23.58 -4.78 12.03
C PRO A 86 23.97 -6.11 12.69
N GLY A 87 23.20 -6.56 13.67
CA GLY A 87 23.45 -7.82 14.37
C GLY A 87 23.24 -9.04 13.48
N SER A 88 23.01 -10.22 14.09
CA SER A 88 22.49 -11.37 13.34
C SER A 88 21.18 -11.02 12.65
N ALA A 89 20.90 -11.67 11.52
CA ALA A 89 19.62 -11.52 10.84
C ALA A 89 18.47 -11.76 11.83
N PRO A 90 17.38 -10.97 11.78
CA PRO A 90 16.22 -11.21 12.62
C PRO A 90 15.68 -12.62 12.34
N GLU A 91 15.34 -13.35 13.40
CA GLU A 91 14.77 -14.69 13.29
C GLU A 91 13.42 -14.59 12.55
N PRO A 92 13.15 -15.48 11.57
CA PRO A 92 11.88 -15.50 10.87
C PRO A 92 10.73 -15.66 11.89
N ALA A 93 9.70 -14.83 11.73
CA ALA A 93 8.55 -14.89 12.62
C ALA A 93 7.90 -16.28 12.56
N PRO A 94 7.47 -16.85 13.70
CA PRO A 94 6.83 -18.15 13.71
C PRO A 94 5.56 -18.12 12.84
N ALA A 95 5.32 -19.20 12.09
CA ALA A 95 4.18 -19.32 11.19
C ALA A 95 2.82 -19.08 11.88
N THR A 96 2.74 -19.28 13.19
CA THR A 96 1.56 -19.04 14.02
C THR A 96 1.26 -17.55 14.29
N ALA A 97 2.18 -16.63 13.97
CA ALA A 97 1.99 -15.19 14.12
C ALA A 97 1.32 -14.53 12.90
N GLN A 98 1.03 -15.29 11.84
CA GLN A 98 0.30 -14.76 10.69
C GLN A 98 -1.17 -14.52 11.08
N PRO A 99 -1.68 -13.28 10.94
CA PRO A 99 -3.10 -13.02 11.15
C PRO A 99 -3.90 -13.88 10.17
N PRO A 100 -5.10 -14.37 10.56
CA PRO A 100 -5.94 -15.14 9.65
C PRO A 100 -6.24 -14.27 8.44
N LEU A 101 -5.70 -14.67 7.28
CA LEU A 101 -6.05 -14.07 6.01
C LEU A 101 -7.42 -14.65 5.66
N ASP A 102 -8.44 -13.79 5.65
CA ASP A 102 -9.70 -14.13 4.97
C ASP A 102 -9.34 -14.39 3.50
N PHE A 103 -9.66 -15.60 3.02
CA PHE A 103 -9.35 -16.13 1.69
C PHE A 103 -10.14 -15.45 0.57
N ASP A 104 -10.21 -14.12 0.57
CA ASP A 104 -10.57 -13.36 -0.63
C ASP A 104 -9.25 -13.05 -1.36
N ASP A 105 -8.86 -13.97 -2.26
CA ASP A 105 -7.56 -14.01 -2.94
C ASP A 105 -7.22 -12.67 -3.61
N ASP A 106 -8.22 -11.97 -4.14
CA ASP A 106 -8.06 -10.69 -4.83
C ASP A 106 -7.78 -9.54 -3.85
N ALA A 107 -8.42 -9.53 -2.68
CA ALA A 107 -8.21 -8.50 -1.66
C ALA A 107 -6.84 -8.66 -1.00
N SER A 108 -6.45 -9.90 -0.72
CA SER A 108 -5.15 -10.25 -0.15
C SER A 108 -4.01 -9.94 -1.12
N ALA A 109 -4.15 -10.32 -2.40
CA ALA A 109 -3.19 -9.96 -3.45
C ALA A 109 -3.12 -8.44 -3.67
N ALA A 110 -4.23 -7.71 -3.62
CA ALA A 110 -4.24 -6.25 -3.72
C ALA A 110 -3.57 -5.57 -2.51
N LEU A 111 -3.75 -6.10 -1.30
CA LEU A 111 -3.07 -5.63 -0.10
C LEU A 111 -1.57 -5.91 -0.15
N LEU A 112 -1.16 -7.11 -0.55
CA LEU A 112 0.26 -7.47 -0.73
C LEU A 112 0.91 -6.63 -1.85
N THR A 113 0.21 -6.42 -2.96
CA THR A 113 0.68 -5.56 -4.06
C THR A 113 0.79 -4.10 -3.61
N ARG A 114 -0.17 -3.60 -2.84
CA ARG A 114 -0.11 -2.26 -2.24
C ARG A 114 1.05 -2.13 -1.26
N VAL A 115 1.29 -3.15 -0.43
CA VAL A 115 2.41 -3.20 0.52
C VAL A 115 3.75 -3.29 -0.23
N ALA A 116 3.87 -4.13 -1.25
CA ALA A 116 5.06 -4.23 -2.10
C ALA A 116 5.34 -2.91 -2.83
N HIS A 117 4.32 -2.25 -3.38
CA HIS A 117 4.46 -0.94 -4.00
C HIS A 117 4.82 0.16 -2.97
N GLN A 118 4.36 0.01 -1.73
CA GLN A 118 4.69 0.90 -0.62
C GLN A 118 6.09 0.65 -0.04
N ILE A 119 6.64 -0.56 -0.16
CA ILE A 119 8.01 -0.93 0.23
C ILE A 119 9.02 -0.54 -0.87
N HIS A 120 8.70 -0.82 -2.14
CA HIS A 120 9.59 -0.54 -3.28
C HIS A 120 9.46 0.89 -3.84
N GLY A 121 8.30 1.54 -3.67
CA GLY A 121 8.02 2.89 -4.18
C GLY A 121 7.73 3.94 -3.11
N GLY A 122 7.57 3.55 -1.84
CA GLY A 122 7.37 4.46 -0.72
C GLY A 122 8.68 4.74 0.04
N PRO A 123 8.92 5.96 0.54
CA PRO A 123 10.09 6.23 1.38
C PRO A 123 10.06 5.31 2.62
N PRO A 124 11.22 4.79 3.05
CA PRO A 124 11.30 3.79 4.11
C PRO A 124 10.59 4.29 5.36
N ARG A 125 9.50 3.59 5.73
CA ARG A 125 8.91 3.70 7.07
C ARG A 125 9.58 2.65 7.93
N ILE A 126 10.61 3.05 8.66
CA ILE A 126 11.08 2.31 9.83
C ILE A 126 11.11 3.29 11.01
N GLY A 127 10.37 2.94 12.06
CA GLY A 127 10.50 3.55 13.38
C GLY A 127 9.25 4.26 13.90
N ILE A 128 8.21 3.50 14.25
CA ILE A 128 7.45 3.84 15.46
C ILE A 128 8.44 3.60 16.61
N GLY A 129 8.93 4.68 17.21
CA GLY A 129 9.81 4.62 18.38
C GLY A 129 11.31 4.63 18.07
N LEU A 130 11.81 5.77 17.61
CA LEU A 130 13.08 6.41 18.00
C LEU A 130 13.44 7.41 16.91
N SER A 131 13.06 8.67 17.15
CA SER A 131 13.46 9.83 16.38
C SER A 131 14.93 9.73 15.99
N GLY A 132 15.21 9.61 14.70
CA GLY A 132 16.51 9.95 14.14
C GLY A 132 16.73 11.43 14.42
N LYS A 133 17.35 11.72 15.57
CA LYS A 133 17.57 13.09 16.04
C LYS A 133 18.29 13.83 14.93
N LEU A 134 17.65 14.86 14.41
CA LEU A 134 18.30 15.86 13.58
C LEU A 134 19.60 16.28 14.29
N PRO A 135 20.72 16.48 13.58
CA PRO A 135 21.96 16.97 14.19
C PRO A 135 21.63 18.18 15.06
N VAL A 136 22.25 18.29 16.24
CA VAL A 136 21.93 19.29 17.29
C VAL A 136 21.86 20.74 16.76
N LEU A 137 22.54 21.02 15.66
CA LEU A 137 22.59 22.34 15.01
C LEU A 137 21.44 22.62 14.03
N VAL A 138 20.75 21.60 13.51
CA VAL A 138 19.69 21.78 12.51
C VAL A 138 18.46 22.51 13.08
N PRO A 139 17.99 22.23 14.32
CA PRO A 139 16.88 22.98 14.93
C PRO A 139 17.09 24.49 14.97
N ALA A 140 18.34 24.95 15.13
CA ALA A 140 18.68 26.37 15.18
C ALA A 140 18.69 27.03 13.79
N LEU A 141 18.93 26.26 12.72
CA LEU A 141 18.96 26.76 11.35
C LEU A 141 17.56 26.84 10.71
N LEU A 142 16.60 26.05 11.19
CA LEU A 142 15.22 26.03 10.70
C LEU A 142 14.51 27.41 10.76
N PRO A 143 14.57 28.18 11.87
CA PRO A 143 13.95 29.50 11.89
C PRO A 143 14.62 30.49 10.94
N MET A 144 15.95 30.40 10.74
CA MET A 144 16.64 31.23 9.74
C MET A 144 16.21 30.91 8.31
N LEU A 145 16.01 29.62 8.00
CA LEU A 145 15.52 29.20 6.70
C LEU A 145 14.08 29.68 6.46
N GLY A 146 13.21 29.52 7.47
CA GLY A 146 11.85 30.09 7.45
C GLY A 146 11.87 31.59 7.21
N ALA A 147 12.64 32.33 8.01
CA ALA A 147 12.80 33.78 7.88
C ALA A 147 13.30 34.21 6.50
N ALA A 148 14.34 33.56 5.96
CA ALA A 148 14.89 33.88 4.65
C ALA A 148 13.86 33.64 3.53
N THR A 149 13.17 32.49 3.55
CA THR A 149 12.15 32.19 2.54
C THR A 149 10.96 33.14 2.62
N THR A 150 10.50 33.48 3.83
CA THR A 150 9.40 34.43 4.02
C THR A 150 9.80 35.84 3.60
N ALA A 151 11.02 36.30 3.89
CA ALA A 151 11.48 37.61 3.45
C ALA A 151 11.49 37.73 1.92
N VAL A 152 11.99 36.71 1.22
CA VAL A 152 12.00 36.68 -0.26
C VAL A 152 10.57 36.71 -0.82
N VAL A 153 9.67 35.89 -0.29
CA VAL A 153 8.27 35.83 -0.77
C VAL A 153 7.50 37.11 -0.43
N ALA A 154 7.71 37.69 0.75
CA ALA A 154 7.09 38.95 1.15
C ALA A 154 7.57 40.11 0.29
N LEU A 155 8.88 40.21 -0.02
CA LEU A 155 9.42 41.23 -0.92
C LEU A 155 8.86 41.08 -2.34
N LEU A 156 8.78 39.85 -2.86
CA LEU A 156 8.18 39.58 -4.17
C LEU A 156 6.69 39.99 -4.20
N ALA A 157 5.95 39.67 -3.15
CA ALA A 157 4.54 40.04 -3.00
C ALA A 157 4.37 41.56 -2.91
N SER A 158 5.22 42.26 -2.14
CA SER A 158 5.24 43.72 -2.06
C SER A 158 5.57 44.37 -3.40
N ALA A 159 6.51 43.82 -4.17
CA ALA A 159 6.82 44.29 -5.53
C ALA A 159 5.63 44.11 -6.49
N LEU A 160 4.93 42.97 -6.42
CA LEU A 160 3.72 42.72 -7.20
C LEU A 160 2.60 43.70 -6.84
N LEU A 161 2.40 43.97 -5.55
CA LEU A 161 1.42 44.96 -5.07
C LEU A 161 1.78 46.39 -5.50
N ALA A 162 3.07 46.75 -5.48
CA ALA A 162 3.54 48.04 -5.99
C ALA A 162 3.33 48.17 -7.50
N LEU A 163 3.59 47.10 -8.27
CA LEU A 163 3.34 47.07 -9.72
C LEU A 163 1.85 47.19 -10.04
N ALA A 164 0.98 46.58 -9.21
CA ALA A 164 -0.47 46.70 -9.36
C ALA A 164 -0.97 48.14 -9.14
N ASN A 165 -0.25 48.97 -8.36
CA ASN A 165 -0.60 50.38 -8.16
C ASN A 165 -0.26 51.27 -9.37
N LEU A 166 0.51 50.77 -10.35
CA LEU A 166 0.77 51.48 -11.61
C LEU A 166 -0.35 51.30 -12.64
N ASP A 167 -1.47 50.70 -12.22
CA ASP A 167 -2.69 50.43 -12.98
C ASP A 167 -2.46 49.74 -14.35
N PRO A 168 -1.69 48.63 -14.42
CA PRO A 168 -1.56 47.87 -15.64
C PRO A 168 -2.89 47.19 -16.02
N PRO A 169 -3.13 46.87 -17.30
CA PRO A 169 -4.27 46.05 -17.69
C PRO A 169 -4.23 44.71 -16.93
N GLY A 170 -5.24 44.46 -16.09
CA GLY A 170 -5.28 43.28 -15.20
C GLY A 170 -4.83 43.54 -13.75
N ALA A 171 -4.65 44.80 -13.33
CA ALA A 171 -4.23 45.19 -11.97
C ALA A 171 -5.00 44.48 -10.84
N GLY A 172 -6.30 44.22 -11.01
CA GLY A 172 -7.11 43.50 -10.02
C GLY A 172 -6.62 42.07 -9.74
N ILE A 173 -6.20 41.34 -10.78
CA ILE A 173 -5.66 39.97 -10.64
C ILE A 173 -4.31 40.01 -9.95
N VAL A 174 -3.45 40.96 -10.33
CA VAL A 174 -2.12 41.14 -9.73
C VAL A 174 -2.23 41.51 -8.25
N ARG A 175 -3.21 42.35 -7.87
CA ARG A 175 -3.47 42.71 -6.47
C ARG A 175 -3.93 41.53 -5.64
N LEU A 176 -4.84 40.71 -6.17
CA LEU A 176 -5.33 39.51 -5.50
C LEU A 176 -4.20 38.49 -5.33
N ALA A 177 -3.40 38.25 -6.38
CA ALA A 177 -2.25 37.36 -6.33
C ALA A 177 -1.18 37.83 -5.33
N GLY A 178 -0.87 39.14 -5.33
CA GLY A 178 0.07 39.74 -4.38
C GLY A 178 -0.42 39.63 -2.94
N GLY A 179 -1.71 39.88 -2.67
CA GLY A 179 -2.31 39.72 -1.35
C GLY A 179 -2.29 38.27 -0.85
N MET A 180 -2.63 37.30 -1.71
CA MET A 180 -2.55 35.88 -1.34
C MET A 180 -1.11 35.41 -1.10
N ALA A 181 -0.16 35.84 -1.93
CA ALA A 181 1.26 35.53 -1.75
C ALA A 181 1.81 36.12 -0.44
N TYR A 182 1.39 37.34 -0.09
CA TYR A 182 1.76 37.99 1.16
C TYR A 182 1.25 37.21 2.38
N PHE A 183 -0.02 36.78 2.35
CA PHE A 183 -0.62 35.97 3.42
C PHE A 183 0.01 34.57 3.54
N ALA A 184 0.36 33.95 2.41
CA ALA A 184 0.99 32.63 2.37
C ALA A 184 2.50 32.65 2.71
N SER A 185 3.12 33.83 2.78
CA SER A 185 4.57 33.98 2.95
C SER A 185 5.18 33.29 4.18
N PRO A 186 4.53 33.17 5.35
CA PRO A 186 5.08 32.45 6.51
C PRO A 186 5.17 30.93 6.29
N PHE A 187 4.41 30.39 5.34
CA PHE A 187 4.34 28.96 5.05
C PHE A 187 5.26 28.52 3.90
N ALA A 188 5.82 29.47 3.14
CA ALA A 188 6.65 29.20 1.98
C ALA A 188 7.92 28.39 2.31
N GLY A 189 8.41 28.47 3.55
CA GLY A 189 9.58 27.73 4.02
C GLY A 189 9.36 26.21 4.16
N ILE A 190 8.10 25.76 4.35
CA ILE A 190 7.78 24.35 4.59
C ILE A 190 8.16 23.43 3.42
N PRO A 191 7.73 23.67 2.16
CA PRO A 191 8.09 22.80 1.05
C PRO A 191 9.61 22.76 0.81
N VAL A 192 10.29 23.91 0.92
CA VAL A 192 11.74 24.03 0.75
C VAL A 192 12.49 23.25 1.83
N ALA A 193 12.15 23.46 3.10
CA ALA A 193 12.76 22.75 4.22
C ALA A 193 12.49 21.24 4.14
N SER A 194 11.28 20.84 3.74
CA SER A 194 10.95 19.42 3.57
C SER A 194 11.75 18.76 2.45
N ARG A 195 12.01 19.46 1.34
CA ARG A 195 12.79 18.92 0.23
C ARG A 195 14.27 18.84 0.61
N TRP A 196 14.79 19.86 1.28
CA TRP A 196 16.16 19.89 1.77
C TRP A 196 16.43 18.82 2.83
N ALA A 197 15.56 18.68 3.83
CA ALA A 197 15.66 17.66 4.86
C ALA A 197 15.62 16.23 4.28
N ARG A 198 14.71 16.01 3.32
CA ARG A 198 14.61 14.73 2.60
C ARG A 198 15.87 14.45 1.78
N HIS A 199 16.37 15.43 1.03
CA HIS A 199 17.52 15.21 0.15
C HIS A 199 18.82 14.99 0.94
N ARG A 200 18.98 15.66 2.08
CA ARG A 200 20.25 15.66 2.81
C ARG A 200 20.35 14.61 3.92
N TRP A 201 19.23 14.27 4.57
CA TRP A 201 19.21 13.36 5.72
C TRP A 201 18.17 12.25 5.61
N SER A 202 17.38 12.20 4.53
CA SER A 202 16.26 11.27 4.38
C SER A 202 15.29 11.28 5.58
N ALA A 203 15.30 12.38 6.34
CA ALA A 203 14.56 12.54 7.58
C ALA A 203 13.25 13.31 7.31
N ARG A 204 12.20 12.98 8.07
CA ARG A 204 10.96 13.74 8.07
C ARG A 204 11.10 14.93 9.02
N LEU A 205 10.50 16.06 8.66
CA LEU A 205 10.37 17.17 9.59
C LEU A 205 9.38 16.78 10.68
N ASP A 206 9.84 16.79 11.94
CA ASP A 206 8.98 16.68 13.10
C ASP A 206 8.04 17.89 13.21
N THR A 207 6.90 17.72 13.87
CA THR A 207 5.93 18.81 14.11
C THR A 207 6.58 20.04 14.76
N GLY A 208 7.56 19.83 15.65
CA GLY A 208 8.35 20.91 16.26
C GLY A 208 9.23 21.67 15.25
N ALA A 209 9.80 20.98 14.26
CA ALA A 209 10.58 21.61 13.20
C ALA A 209 9.71 22.50 12.30
N VAL A 210 8.49 22.06 12.00
CA VAL A 210 7.50 22.87 11.25
C VAL A 210 7.11 24.12 12.05
N ALA A 211 6.86 23.98 13.35
CA ALA A 211 6.53 25.11 14.21
C ALA A 211 7.65 26.18 14.25
N MET A 212 8.92 25.75 14.30
CA MET A 212 10.07 26.67 14.28
C MET A 212 10.23 27.41 12.95
N ILE A 213 9.94 26.77 11.82
CA ILE A 213 9.93 27.42 10.50
C ILE A 213 8.86 28.50 10.45
N VAL A 214 7.64 28.18 10.87
CA VAL A 214 6.51 29.12 10.86
C VAL A 214 6.78 30.29 11.79
N LEU A 215 7.33 30.04 12.98
CA LEU A 215 7.71 31.09 13.93
C LEU A 215 8.77 32.04 13.33
N GLY A 216 9.81 31.48 12.70
CA GLY A 216 10.83 32.28 11.99
C GLY A 216 10.24 33.11 10.84
N GLY A 217 9.31 32.53 10.08
CA GLY A 217 8.58 33.23 9.03
C GLY A 217 7.73 34.38 9.56
N LEU A 218 6.98 34.17 10.64
CA LEU A 218 6.18 35.22 11.29
C LEU A 218 7.05 36.37 11.82
N CYS A 219 8.18 36.06 12.49
CA CYS A 219 9.11 37.09 12.95
C CYS A 219 9.69 37.90 11.78
N ALA A 220 10.06 37.25 10.68
CA ALA A 220 10.56 37.93 9.48
C ALA A 220 9.48 38.80 8.82
N LEU A 221 8.24 38.31 8.74
CA LEU A 221 7.13 39.08 8.20
C LEU A 221 6.86 40.32 9.05
N CYS A 222 6.86 40.20 10.38
CA CYS A 222 6.77 41.35 11.28
C CYS A 222 7.90 42.37 11.04
N ALA A 223 9.13 41.91 10.89
CA ALA A 223 10.26 42.79 10.58
C ALA A 223 10.06 43.52 9.23
N VAL A 224 9.63 42.80 8.19
CA VAL A 224 9.36 43.38 6.86
C VAL A 224 8.25 44.42 6.93
N ILE A 225 7.16 44.14 7.66
CA ILE A 225 6.06 45.10 7.88
C ILE A 225 6.61 46.36 8.55
N ILE A 226 7.39 46.24 9.62
CA ILE A 226 7.95 47.40 10.34
C ILE A 226 8.89 48.20 9.44
N THR A 227 9.66 47.54 8.57
CA THR A 227 10.59 48.26 7.66
C THR A 227 9.91 48.95 6.49
N LEU A 228 8.70 48.51 6.10
CA LEU A 228 7.98 49.02 4.93
C LEU A 228 6.78 49.92 5.29
N ALA A 229 6.36 49.93 6.56
CA ALA A 229 5.34 50.82 7.11
C ALA A 229 5.91 52.20 7.45
#